data_AF-A0A1A1X636-F1
#
_entry.id   AF-A0A1A1X636-F1
#
_cell.length_a   1.000
_cell.length_b   1.000
_cell.length_c   1.000
_cell.angle_alpha   90.00
_cell.angle_beta   90.00
_cell.angle_gamma   90.00
#
_symmetry.space_group_name_H-M   'P 1'
#
loop_
_entity.id
_entity.type
_entity.pdbx_description
1 polymer ?
#
loop_
_entity_poly.entity_id
_entity_poly.type
_entity_poly.pdbx_seq_one_letter_code
_entity_poly.pdbx_strand_id
1 'polypeptide(L)'
;MTSTRPALKEWSAAVHALLDGRQTVLLRKGGIHEKRFSVAAPEFALFPTVAHSHAERVRPPHTDLLDAAAADSTEDSVIIRAGAKVVAAVEVNRPEAIEELADLHIWTAESVRADRLDFRPKHRLTVLVVQASPLRTPIRLARAPEFAGCKSWVDLPVLADWDLPVHDDAVLRDIAERVRTSVG
;
A
#
# COMPACT_ATOMS: atom_id res chain seq x y z
N MET A 1 -17.44 6.91 -22.72
CA MET A 1 -17.03 7.23 -21.33
C MET A 1 -15.84 6.35 -21.01
N THR A 2 -14.68 6.95 -20.75
CA THR A 2 -13.50 6.20 -20.27
C THR A 2 -13.82 5.71 -18.86
N SER A 3 -13.88 4.39 -18.66
CA SER A 3 -14.07 3.81 -17.33
C SER A 3 -12.85 4.14 -16.47
N THR A 4 -13.08 4.80 -15.33
CA THR A 4 -12.05 5.09 -14.34
C THR A 4 -12.10 4.07 -13.21
N ARG A 5 -10.94 3.77 -12.62
CA ARG A 5 -10.81 2.89 -11.45
C ARG A 5 -10.18 3.67 -10.29
N PRO A 6 -10.71 3.54 -9.06
CA PRO A 6 -10.05 4.05 -7.87
C PRO A 6 -8.65 3.45 -7.71
N ALA A 7 -7.68 4.30 -7.40
CA ALA A 7 -6.32 3.91 -7.14
C ALA A 7 -5.82 4.47 -5.82
N LEU A 8 -5.24 3.61 -5.00
CA LEU A 8 -4.68 3.96 -3.71
C LEU A 8 -3.22 4.33 -3.90
N LYS A 9 -2.82 5.52 -3.47
CA LYS A 9 -1.41 5.93 -3.46
C LYS A 9 -0.64 5.07 -2.49
N GLU A 10 0.42 4.40 -2.94
CA GLU A 10 1.30 3.59 -2.12
C GLU A 10 2.75 3.77 -2.57
N TRP A 11 3.68 3.61 -1.65
CA TRP A 11 5.09 3.63 -1.96
C TRP A 11 5.46 2.52 -2.91
N SER A 12 6.20 2.88 -3.95
CA SER A 12 6.55 1.93 -5.00
C SER A 12 7.27 0.70 -4.45
N ALA A 13 8.19 0.85 -3.49
CA ALA A 13 8.85 -0.28 -2.83
C ALA A 13 7.85 -1.24 -2.13
N ALA A 14 6.78 -0.71 -1.55
CA ALA A 14 5.71 -1.54 -0.97
C ALA A 14 4.87 -2.25 -2.04
N VAL A 15 4.67 -1.62 -3.21
CA VAL A 15 4.01 -2.28 -4.36
C VAL A 15 4.87 -3.43 -4.87
N HIS A 16 6.19 -3.24 -5.03
CA HIS A 16 7.10 -4.32 -5.39
C HIS A 16 7.11 -5.43 -4.33
N ALA A 17 7.15 -5.08 -3.04
CA ALA A 17 7.11 -6.07 -1.97
C ALA A 17 5.83 -6.93 -2.00
N LEU A 18 4.68 -6.32 -2.31
CA LEU A 18 3.41 -7.04 -2.49
C LEU A 18 3.48 -8.00 -3.67
N LEU A 19 4.06 -7.58 -4.80
CA LEU A 19 4.19 -8.40 -6.01
C LEU A 19 5.20 -9.55 -5.84
N ASP A 20 6.24 -9.34 -5.06
CA ASP A 20 7.24 -10.36 -4.70
C ASP A 20 6.75 -11.32 -3.59
N GLY A 21 5.58 -11.07 -2.98
CA GLY A 21 5.07 -11.84 -1.85
C GLY A 21 5.82 -11.60 -0.52
N ARG A 22 6.67 -10.58 -0.46
CA ARG A 22 7.41 -10.17 0.76
C ARG A 22 6.57 -9.32 1.71
N GLN A 23 5.44 -8.80 1.24
CA GLN A 23 4.49 -8.01 2.00
C GLN A 23 3.08 -8.48 1.67
N THR A 24 2.20 -8.46 2.68
CA THR A 24 0.78 -8.83 2.55
C THR A 24 -0.16 -7.81 3.17
N VAL A 25 0.40 -6.82 3.88
CA VAL A 25 -0.38 -5.77 4.53
C VAL A 25 0.04 -4.36 4.10
N LEU A 26 -0.92 -3.43 4.12
CA LEU A 26 -0.69 -1.99 4.01
C LEU A 26 -1.02 -1.30 5.32
N LEU A 27 -0.12 -0.43 5.79
CA LEU A 27 -0.30 0.37 7.01
C LEU A 27 -0.87 1.74 6.65
N ARG A 28 -2.16 1.93 6.90
CA ARG A 28 -2.93 3.09 6.46
C ARG A 28 -3.40 3.97 7.60
N LYS A 29 -2.98 5.23 7.52
CA LYS A 29 -3.54 6.33 8.29
C LYS A 29 -4.29 7.22 7.32
N GLY A 30 -5.44 7.77 7.72
CA GLY A 30 -6.17 8.71 6.85
C GLY A 30 -5.22 9.83 6.38
N GLY A 31 -5.33 10.21 5.11
CA GLY A 31 -4.59 11.30 4.52
C GLY A 31 -4.81 12.63 5.26
N ILE A 32 -4.05 13.67 4.92
CA ILE A 32 -4.01 14.94 5.66
C ILE A 32 -5.42 15.56 5.86
N HIS A 33 -6.32 15.34 4.90
CA HIS A 33 -7.69 15.85 4.89
C HIS A 33 -8.75 14.79 5.25
N GLU A 34 -8.37 13.55 5.57
CA GLU A 34 -9.31 12.46 5.89
C GLU A 34 -9.50 12.36 7.41
N LYS A 35 -10.77 12.29 7.87
CA LYS A 35 -11.10 12.10 9.30
C LYS A 35 -10.79 10.68 9.80
N ARG A 36 -10.78 9.69 8.91
CA ARG A 36 -10.32 8.32 9.12
C ARG A 36 -10.01 7.72 7.75
N PHE A 37 -9.09 6.76 7.67
CA PHE A 37 -8.95 6.00 6.43
C PHE A 37 -10.23 5.19 6.21
N SER A 38 -10.76 5.23 4.99
CA SER A 38 -11.86 4.37 4.55
C SER A 38 -11.48 3.72 3.24
N VAL A 39 -11.75 2.42 3.13
CA VAL A 39 -11.64 1.69 1.88
C VAL A 39 -12.69 2.25 0.92
N ALA A 40 -12.25 2.96 -0.12
CA ALA A 40 -13.14 3.59 -1.08
C ALA A 40 -13.79 2.56 -2.03
N ALA A 41 -13.06 1.48 -2.32
CA ALA A 41 -13.51 0.36 -3.14
C ALA A 41 -12.89 -0.94 -2.62
N PRO A 42 -13.61 -2.09 -2.70
CA PRO A 42 -13.09 -3.39 -2.26
C PRO A 42 -11.91 -3.87 -3.12
N GLU A 43 -11.77 -3.34 -4.32
CA GLU A 43 -10.69 -3.62 -5.26
C GLU A 43 -10.26 -2.31 -5.95
N PHE A 44 -8.95 -2.10 -6.07
CA PHE A 44 -8.38 -0.85 -6.57
C PHE A 44 -7.01 -1.05 -7.22
N ALA A 45 -6.59 -0.08 -8.04
CA ALA A 45 -5.21 -0.02 -8.54
C ALA A 45 -4.26 0.55 -7.48
N LEU A 46 -2.97 0.22 -7.55
CA LEU A 46 -1.93 0.84 -6.72
C LEU A 46 -1.23 1.95 -7.51
N PHE A 47 -1.39 3.18 -7.05
CA PHE A 47 -0.71 4.34 -7.63
C PHE A 47 0.66 4.51 -6.96
N PRO A 48 1.79 4.30 -7.67
CA PRO A 48 3.10 4.37 -7.04
C PRO A 48 3.45 5.81 -6.66
N THR A 49 4.01 5.96 -5.48
CA THR A 49 4.66 7.20 -5.03
C THR A 49 6.11 6.90 -4.67
N VAL A 50 7.01 7.84 -4.97
CA VAL A 50 8.38 7.81 -4.47
C VAL A 50 8.51 8.82 -3.35
N ALA A 51 9.30 8.47 -2.36
CA ALA A 51 9.76 9.42 -1.37
C ALA A 51 11.29 9.42 -1.44
N HIS A 52 11.85 10.34 -2.25
CA HIS A 52 13.27 10.38 -2.66
C HIS A 52 14.31 10.42 -1.51
N SER A 53 13.89 10.47 -0.25
CA SER A 53 14.75 10.66 0.91
C SER A 53 14.54 9.63 2.03
N HIS A 54 14.10 8.39 1.73
CA HIS A 54 13.61 7.50 2.79
C HIS A 54 14.00 6.02 2.68
N ALA A 55 15.19 5.74 2.13
CA ALA A 55 15.72 4.38 2.10
C ALA A 55 15.80 3.76 3.50
N GLU A 56 16.09 4.58 4.52
CA GLU A 56 16.17 4.21 5.93
C GLU A 56 14.85 3.74 6.55
N ARG A 57 13.72 3.98 5.88
CA ARG A 57 12.41 3.48 6.32
C ARG A 57 12.17 2.02 5.93
N VAL A 58 12.96 1.48 5.01
CA VAL A 58 12.86 0.09 4.55
C VAL A 58 13.85 -0.78 5.33
N ARG A 59 13.40 -1.94 5.81
CA ARG A 59 14.27 -2.89 6.53
C ARG A 59 15.39 -3.38 5.61
N PRO A 60 16.60 -3.63 6.14
CA PRO A 60 17.76 -4.05 5.34
C PRO A 60 17.50 -5.19 4.32
N PRO A 61 16.73 -6.24 4.65
CA PRO A 61 16.45 -7.35 3.71
C PRO A 61 15.58 -6.98 2.49
N HIS A 62 15.03 -5.76 2.44
CA HIS A 62 14.13 -5.30 1.37
C HIS A 62 14.68 -4.08 0.61
N THR A 63 15.94 -3.72 0.85
CA THR A 63 16.58 -2.55 0.22
C THR A 63 16.73 -2.70 -1.29
N ASP A 64 16.80 -3.92 -1.80
CA ASP A 64 16.80 -4.25 -3.23
C ASP A 64 15.53 -3.74 -3.95
N LEU A 65 14.40 -3.64 -3.23
CA LEU A 65 13.15 -3.12 -3.79
C LEU A 65 13.19 -1.62 -4.08
N LEU A 66 14.11 -0.87 -3.45
CA LEU A 66 14.22 0.59 -3.65
C LEU A 66 14.68 0.92 -5.07
N ASP A 67 15.66 0.17 -5.58
CA ASP A 67 16.20 0.37 -6.93
C ASP A 67 15.16 -0.01 -7.99
N ALA A 68 14.47 -1.14 -7.80
CA ALA A 68 13.37 -1.56 -8.68
C ALA A 68 12.22 -0.53 -8.68
N ALA A 69 11.94 0.07 -7.53
CA ALA A 69 10.87 1.04 -7.34
C ALA A 69 11.16 2.42 -7.92
N ALA A 70 12.43 2.80 -8.09
CA ALA A 70 12.85 4.15 -8.44
C ALA A 70 12.27 4.64 -9.78
N ALA A 71 12.06 3.73 -10.74
CA ALA A 71 11.55 4.06 -12.07
C ALA A 71 10.02 4.26 -12.12
N ASP A 72 9.29 3.89 -11.07
CA ASP A 72 7.81 3.80 -11.12
C ASP A 72 7.11 5.12 -10.88
N SER A 73 7.80 6.11 -10.34
CA SER A 73 7.23 7.45 -10.17
C SER A 73 8.34 8.46 -10.36
N THR A 74 8.41 9.01 -11.57
CA THR A 74 9.29 10.11 -11.97
C THR A 74 8.54 11.44 -11.92
N GLU A 75 9.22 12.53 -12.25
CA GLU A 75 8.60 13.85 -12.42
C GLU A 75 7.53 13.83 -13.53
N ASP A 76 7.82 13.16 -14.64
CA ASP A 76 6.96 13.15 -15.83
C ASP A 76 5.88 12.07 -15.83
N SER A 77 6.09 10.96 -15.11
CA SER A 77 5.28 9.76 -15.31
C SER A 77 5.20 8.85 -14.08
N VAL A 78 4.21 7.97 -14.10
CA VAL A 78 4.06 6.86 -13.16
C VAL A 78 3.82 5.54 -13.89
N ILE A 79 4.27 4.43 -13.31
CA ILE A 79 4.07 3.07 -13.84
C ILE A 79 3.13 2.30 -12.90
N ILE A 80 1.89 2.09 -13.34
CA ILE A 80 0.93 1.27 -12.61
C ILE A 80 1.26 -0.21 -12.87
N ARG A 81 1.56 -0.95 -11.80
CA ARG A 81 1.97 -2.35 -11.89
C ARG A 81 0.97 -3.33 -11.32
N ALA A 82 0.10 -2.90 -10.41
CA ALA A 82 -0.66 -3.82 -9.59
C ALA A 82 -2.02 -3.26 -9.20
N GLY A 83 -2.92 -4.19 -8.92
CA GLY A 83 -4.16 -3.95 -8.20
C GLY A 83 -4.15 -4.73 -6.89
N ALA A 84 -5.06 -4.37 -6.01
CA ALA A 84 -5.24 -5.04 -4.74
C ALA A 84 -6.73 -5.14 -4.41
N LYS A 85 -7.12 -6.29 -3.88
CA LYS A 85 -8.42 -6.51 -3.24
C LYS A 85 -8.25 -6.54 -1.73
N VAL A 86 -9.12 -5.86 -0.99
CA VAL A 86 -9.10 -5.87 0.48
C VAL A 86 -9.68 -7.18 0.98
N VAL A 87 -8.90 -7.92 1.76
CA VAL A 87 -9.34 -9.13 2.48
C VAL A 87 -9.84 -8.77 3.88
N ALA A 88 -9.12 -7.87 4.56
CA ALA A 88 -9.55 -7.35 5.86
C ALA A 88 -9.02 -5.93 6.08
N ALA A 89 -9.76 -5.15 6.86
CA ALA A 89 -9.32 -3.86 7.38
C ALA A 89 -9.45 -3.89 8.91
N VAL A 90 -8.32 -3.86 9.61
CA VAL A 90 -8.25 -4.00 11.06
C VAL A 90 -7.75 -2.69 11.66
N GLU A 91 -8.54 -2.10 12.54
CA GLU A 91 -8.12 -0.93 13.30
C GLU A 91 -7.13 -1.36 14.41
N VAL A 92 -6.00 -0.69 14.50
CA VAL A 92 -4.98 -0.96 15.53
C VAL A 92 -5.44 -0.39 16.86
N ASN A 93 -5.86 -1.28 17.75
CA ASN A 93 -6.23 -0.99 19.13
C ASN A 93 -5.05 -1.18 20.11
N ARG A 94 -4.07 -2.01 19.76
CA ARG A 94 -2.84 -2.29 20.52
C ARG A 94 -1.59 -1.84 19.73
N PRO A 95 -1.28 -0.54 19.68
CA PRO A 95 -0.13 -0.02 18.91
C PRO A 95 1.22 -0.59 19.37
N GLU A 96 1.34 -1.00 20.64
CA GLU A 96 2.52 -1.67 21.19
C GLU A 96 2.79 -3.04 20.55
N ALA A 97 1.77 -3.71 20.01
CA ALA A 97 1.88 -5.01 19.35
C ALA A 97 2.14 -4.91 17.85
N ILE A 98 2.31 -3.71 17.28
CA ILE A 98 2.49 -3.53 15.82
C ILE A 98 3.74 -4.25 15.29
N GLU A 99 4.79 -4.38 16.10
CA GLU A 99 6.04 -5.05 15.72
C GLU A 99 5.84 -6.58 15.56
N GLU A 100 4.76 -7.14 16.10
CA GLU A 100 4.38 -8.54 15.83
C GLU A 100 3.99 -8.77 14.36
N LEU A 101 3.75 -7.70 13.59
CA LEU A 101 3.42 -7.75 12.16
C LEU A 101 4.63 -7.38 11.27
N ALA A 102 5.83 -7.28 11.85
CA ALA A 102 7.04 -6.84 11.15
C ALA A 102 7.44 -7.71 9.95
N ASP A 103 7.09 -9.00 9.96
CA ASP A 103 7.31 -9.95 8.88
C ASP A 103 6.28 -9.83 7.74
N LEU A 104 5.21 -9.05 7.94
CA LEU A 104 4.16 -8.85 6.94
C LEU A 104 4.35 -7.57 6.11
N HIS A 105 5.34 -6.73 6.43
CA HIS A 105 5.60 -5.45 5.75
C HIS A 105 7.09 -5.06 5.74
N ILE A 106 7.48 -4.22 4.79
CA ILE A 106 8.89 -3.86 4.60
C ILE A 106 9.43 -2.77 5.53
N TRP A 107 8.56 -2.10 6.29
CA TRP A 107 8.89 -0.90 7.05
C TRP A 107 9.64 -1.18 8.36
N THR A 108 10.62 -0.34 8.69
CA THR A 108 11.31 -0.38 10.00
C THR A 108 10.37 0.03 11.13
N ALA A 109 10.60 -0.48 12.33
CA ALA A 109 9.84 -0.11 13.53
C ALA A 109 9.81 1.43 13.76
N GLU A 110 10.94 2.09 13.52
CA GLU A 110 11.08 3.54 13.63
C GLU A 110 10.18 4.28 12.64
N SER A 111 10.17 3.86 11.36
CA SER A 111 9.30 4.49 10.36
C SER A 111 7.80 4.25 10.64
N VAL A 112 7.42 3.05 11.10
CA VAL A 112 6.04 2.77 11.51
C VAL A 112 5.63 3.67 12.67
N ARG A 113 6.51 3.84 13.66
CA ARG A 113 6.27 4.73 14.78
C ARG A 113 6.13 6.18 14.33
N ALA A 114 7.16 6.74 13.70
CA ALA A 114 7.22 8.15 13.33
C ALA A 114 6.14 8.53 12.29
N ASP A 115 5.99 7.74 11.24
CA ASP A 115 5.18 8.12 10.09
C ASP A 115 3.74 7.59 10.15
N ARG A 116 3.44 6.65 11.06
CA ARG A 116 2.11 6.04 11.17
C ARG A 116 1.52 6.13 12.57
N LEU A 117 2.22 5.81 13.64
CA LEU A 117 1.64 5.88 14.98
C LEU A 117 1.57 7.33 15.48
N ASP A 118 2.71 8.02 15.50
CA ASP A 118 2.86 9.36 16.06
C ASP A 118 2.35 10.44 15.10
N PHE A 119 2.40 10.19 13.79
CA PHE A 119 1.76 11.04 12.80
C PHE A 119 0.24 11.05 13.02
N ARG A 120 -0.38 12.21 13.28
CA ARG A 120 -1.85 12.33 13.48
C ARG A 120 -2.38 11.38 14.58
N PRO A 121 -1.93 11.49 15.85
CA PRO A 121 -2.16 10.48 16.89
C PRO A 121 -3.64 10.31 17.29
N LYS A 122 -4.50 11.29 16.98
CA LYS A 122 -5.96 11.21 17.15
C LYS A 122 -6.64 10.26 16.16
N HIS A 123 -5.94 9.84 15.11
CA HIS A 123 -6.43 8.88 14.13
C HIS A 123 -5.77 7.53 14.39
N ARG A 124 -6.57 6.47 14.42
CA ARG A 124 -6.03 5.12 14.58
C ARG A 124 -5.40 4.65 13.26
N LEU A 125 -4.34 3.87 13.38
CA LEU A 125 -3.74 3.16 12.26
C LEU A 125 -4.69 2.03 11.84
N THR A 126 -4.81 1.78 10.55
CA THR A 126 -5.54 0.65 10.00
C THR A 126 -4.57 -0.25 9.25
N VAL A 127 -4.56 -1.53 9.57
CA VAL A 127 -3.86 -2.55 8.80
C VAL A 127 -4.84 -3.09 7.76
N LEU A 128 -4.51 -2.92 6.48
CA LEU A 128 -5.24 -3.58 5.38
C LEU A 128 -4.51 -4.85 5.02
N VAL A 129 -5.16 -6.00 5.15
CA VAL A 129 -4.71 -7.24 4.53
C VAL A 129 -5.22 -7.25 3.11
N VAL A 130 -4.30 -7.37 2.14
CA VAL A 130 -4.63 -7.20 0.72
C VAL A 130 -4.17 -8.40 -0.10
N GLN A 131 -5.00 -8.76 -1.06
CA GLN A 131 -4.65 -9.69 -2.13
C GLN A 131 -4.14 -8.88 -3.31
N ALA A 132 -2.81 -8.82 -3.46
CA ALA A 132 -2.17 -8.14 -4.58
C ALA A 132 -2.19 -9.01 -5.84
N SER A 133 -2.46 -8.40 -6.98
CA SER A 133 -2.41 -9.03 -8.30
C SER A 133 -1.67 -8.10 -9.26
N PRO A 134 -0.67 -8.59 -10.01
CA PRO A 134 0.01 -7.78 -11.00
C PRO A 134 -0.93 -7.44 -12.16
N LEU A 135 -0.71 -6.31 -12.82
CA LEU A 135 -1.22 -6.11 -14.17
C LEU A 135 -0.48 -7.02 -15.12
N ARG A 136 -1.20 -7.68 -16.02
CA ARG A 136 -0.61 -8.48 -17.11
C ARG A 136 0.35 -7.65 -17.96
N THR A 137 0.07 -6.36 -18.12
CA THR A 137 0.98 -5.39 -18.74
C THR A 137 1.00 -4.10 -17.92
N PRO A 138 2.15 -3.69 -17.35
CA PRO A 138 2.27 -2.43 -16.64
C PRO A 138 1.88 -1.23 -17.51
N ILE A 139 1.15 -0.28 -16.92
CA ILE A 139 0.61 0.88 -17.63
C ILE A 139 1.42 2.12 -17.24
N ARG A 140 2.06 2.78 -18.22
CA ARG A 140 2.72 4.07 -18.00
C ARG A 140 1.72 5.20 -18.22
N LEU A 141 1.57 6.07 -17.22
CA LEU A 141 0.71 7.26 -17.28
C LEU A 141 1.57 8.52 -17.14
N ALA A 142 1.26 9.56 -17.91
CA ALA A 142 1.82 10.89 -17.67
C ALA A 142 1.29 11.46 -16.34
N ARG A 143 2.11 12.23 -15.63
CA ARG A 143 1.62 12.94 -14.45
C ARG A 143 0.61 14.00 -14.85
N ALA A 144 -0.53 13.99 -14.15
CA ALA A 144 -1.56 15.01 -14.26
C ALA A 144 -1.72 15.74 -12.91
N PRO A 145 -2.14 17.01 -12.91
CA PRO A 145 -2.44 17.74 -11.67
C PRO A 145 -3.45 17.02 -10.78
N GLU A 146 -4.39 16.26 -11.35
CA GLU A 146 -5.35 15.43 -10.61
C GLU A 146 -4.69 14.38 -9.70
N PHE A 147 -3.48 13.93 -10.05
CA PHE A 147 -2.74 12.94 -9.26
C PHE A 147 -1.89 13.57 -8.15
N ALA A 148 -1.81 14.89 -8.08
CA ALA A 148 -1.00 15.60 -7.10
C ALA A 148 -1.64 15.59 -5.69
N GLY A 149 -0.92 16.13 -4.72
CA GLY A 149 -1.42 16.38 -3.36
C GLY A 149 -1.52 15.15 -2.44
N CYS A 150 -2.03 15.39 -1.24
CA CYS A 150 -1.97 14.47 -0.10
C CYS A 150 -3.23 13.61 0.08
N LYS A 151 -4.05 13.46 -0.97
CA LYS A 151 -5.18 12.54 -0.98
C LYS A 151 -4.67 11.11 -1.15
N SER A 152 -5.24 10.19 -0.38
CA SER A 152 -4.92 8.76 -0.45
C SER A 152 -5.38 8.13 -1.77
N TRP A 153 -6.47 8.64 -2.34
CA TRP A 153 -7.14 8.08 -3.51
C TRP A 153 -7.09 9.02 -4.71
N VAL A 154 -6.93 8.45 -5.89
CA VAL A 154 -7.05 9.10 -7.21
C VAL A 154 -7.84 8.20 -8.15
N ASP A 155 -8.47 8.75 -9.17
CA ASP A 155 -9.14 7.97 -10.20
C ASP A 155 -8.22 7.83 -11.42
N LEU A 156 -7.98 6.60 -11.85
CA LEU A 156 -7.11 6.30 -12.98
C LEU A 156 -7.90 5.80 -14.19
N PRO A 157 -7.53 6.20 -15.42
CA PRO A 157 -8.11 5.66 -16.65
C PRO A 157 -7.49 4.30 -17.00
N VAL A 158 -7.54 3.34 -16.07
CA VAL A 158 -6.95 1.99 -16.23
C VAL A 158 -8.03 0.92 -16.31
N LEU A 159 -7.90 0.04 -17.29
CA LEU A 159 -8.72 -1.18 -17.39
C LEU A 159 -8.04 -2.30 -16.56
N ALA A 160 -8.85 -3.11 -15.87
CA ALA A 160 -8.29 -4.20 -15.08
C ALA A 160 -8.03 -5.37 -16.00
N ASP A 161 -6.77 -5.66 -16.23
CA ASP A 161 -6.30 -6.95 -16.73
C ASP A 161 -5.28 -7.47 -15.72
N TRP A 162 -5.79 -7.87 -14.55
CA TRP A 162 -4.97 -8.43 -13.49
C TRP A 162 -4.61 -9.88 -13.82
N ASP A 163 -3.39 -10.28 -13.52
CA ASP A 163 -2.99 -11.67 -13.52
C ASP A 163 -3.37 -12.36 -12.21
N LEU A 164 -2.97 -13.63 -12.06
CA LEU A 164 -3.21 -14.39 -10.84
C LEU A 164 -2.68 -13.67 -9.59
N PRO A 165 -3.45 -13.69 -8.48
CA PRO A 165 -2.98 -13.17 -7.21
C PRO A 165 -1.69 -13.82 -6.73
N VAL A 166 -0.85 -13.04 -6.04
CA VAL A 166 0.41 -13.52 -5.45
C VAL A 166 0.15 -14.54 -4.34
N HIS A 167 -0.89 -14.32 -3.54
CA HIS A 167 -1.32 -15.22 -2.48
C HIS A 167 -2.81 -15.57 -2.63
N ASP A 168 -3.15 -16.82 -2.30
CA ASP A 168 -4.52 -17.29 -2.30
C ASP A 168 -5.35 -16.76 -1.12
N ASP A 169 -6.66 -16.96 -1.21
CA ASP A 169 -7.61 -16.51 -0.19
C ASP A 169 -7.46 -17.25 1.14
N ALA A 170 -6.85 -18.44 1.19
CA ALA A 170 -6.67 -19.17 2.44
C ALA A 170 -5.54 -18.57 3.27
N VAL A 171 -4.38 -18.36 2.65
CA VAL A 171 -3.21 -17.71 3.27
C VAL A 171 -3.58 -16.32 3.81
N LEU A 172 -4.30 -15.52 3.01
CA LEU A 172 -4.66 -14.16 3.42
C LEU A 172 -5.73 -14.11 4.52
N ARG A 173 -6.59 -15.14 4.62
CA ARG A 173 -7.54 -15.27 5.74
C ARG A 173 -6.82 -15.57 7.05
N ASP A 174 -5.82 -16.44 7.02
CA ASP A 174 -5.01 -16.76 8.20
C ASP A 174 -4.20 -15.53 8.66
N ILE A 175 -3.63 -14.78 7.71
CA ILE A 175 -2.98 -13.50 7.98
C ILE A 175 -3.97 -12.49 8.59
N ALA A 176 -5.19 -12.39 8.06
CA ALA A 176 -6.22 -11.51 8.62
C ALA A 176 -6.61 -11.88 10.06
N GLU A 177 -6.66 -13.16 10.39
CA GLU A 177 -6.91 -13.62 11.76
C GLU A 177 -5.75 -13.26 12.69
N ARG A 178 -4.50 -13.49 12.24
CA ARG A 178 -3.30 -13.08 12.98
C ARG A 178 -3.29 -11.57 13.25
N VAL A 179 -3.57 -10.75 12.24
CA VAL A 179 -3.63 -9.29 12.39
C VAL A 179 -4.69 -8.90 13.42
N ARG A 180 -5.90 -9.47 13.36
CA ARG A 180 -6.96 -9.22 14.35
C ARG A 180 -6.52 -9.62 15.76
N THR A 181 -5.85 -10.77 15.91
CA THR A 181 -5.40 -11.28 17.22
C THR A 181 -4.23 -10.47 17.80
N SER A 182 -3.34 -9.94 16.97
CA SER A 182 -2.18 -9.17 17.44
C SER A 182 -2.51 -7.72 17.76
N VAL A 183 -3.20 -7.00 16.86
CA VAL A 183 -3.35 -5.54 16.98
C VAL A 183 -4.79 -5.06 17.12
N GLY A 184 -5.77 -5.92 16.83
CA GLY A 184 -7.19 -5.63 16.97
C GLY A 184 -7.65 -5.47 18.40
#